data_AF-A0A538LST8-F1
#
_entry.id   AF-A0A538LST8-F1
#
_cell.length_a   1.000
_cell.length_b   1.000
_cell.length_c   1.000
_cell.angle_alpha   90.00
_cell.angle_beta   90.00
_cell.angle_gamma   90.00
#
_symmetry.space_group_name_H-M   'P 1'
#
loop_
_entity.id
_entity.type
_entity.pdbx_description
1 polymer ?
#
loop_
_entity_poly.entity_id
_entity_poly.type
_entity_poly.pdbx_seq_one_letter_code
_entity_poly.pdbx_strand_id
1 'polypeptide(L)' 'MVHDAELILVAGALLGVGVAASLPAARLRLPALVLFLGLGMLIGSDGLGWIAFDNYRLARLIGTIALV' A
#
# COMPACT_ATOMS: atom_id res chain seq x y z
N MET A 1 -26.14 24.99 -21.88
CA MET A 1 -25.09 26.02 -22.02
C MET A 1 -24.27 26.18 -20.74
N VAL A 2 -24.82 26.61 -19.59
CA VAL A 2 -24.02 26.77 -18.34
C VAL A 2 -23.69 25.45 -17.65
N HIS A 3 -24.62 24.47 -17.65
CA HIS A 3 -24.38 23.14 -17.07
C HIS A 3 -23.27 22.36 -17.79
N ASP A 4 -23.14 22.52 -19.10
CA ASP A 4 -22.14 21.80 -19.89
C ASP A 4 -20.72 22.23 -19.50
N ALA A 5 -20.54 23.53 -19.24
CA ALA A 5 -19.27 24.08 -18.76
C ALA A 5 -18.92 23.58 -17.34
N GLU A 6 -19.91 23.44 -16.46
CA GLU A 6 -19.72 22.89 -15.11
C GLU A 6 -19.33 21.41 -15.15
N LEU A 7 -20.00 20.61 -15.99
CA LEU A 7 -19.68 19.20 -16.18
C LEU A 7 -18.26 19.00 -16.75
N ILE A 8 -17.85 19.85 -17.69
CA ILE A 8 -16.48 19.81 -18.25
C ILE A 8 -15.44 20.16 -17.18
N LEU A 9 -15.74 21.15 -16.33
CA LEU A 9 -14.84 21.57 -15.25
C LEU A 9 -14.70 20.45 -14.20
N VAL A 10 -15.80 19.82 -13.81
CA VAL A 10 -15.82 18.67 -12.91
C VAL A 10 -15.06 17.49 -13.51
N ALA A 11 -15.30 17.16 -14.78
CA ALA A 11 -14.58 16.09 -15.47
C ALA A 11 -13.07 16.36 -15.53
N GLY A 12 -12.66 17.58 -15.86
CA GLY A 12 -11.25 17.99 -15.86
C GLY A 12 -10.61 17.89 -14.48
N ALA A 13 -11.32 18.29 -13.43
CA ALA A 13 -10.85 18.16 -12.05
C ALA A 13 -10.69 16.69 -11.64
N LEU A 14 -11.67 15.83 -11.94
CA LEU A 14 -11.59 14.39 -11.68
C LEU A 14 -10.41 13.75 -12.42
N LEU A 15 -10.20 14.10 -13.68
CA LEU A 15 -9.06 13.61 -14.46
C LEU A 15 -7.73 14.11 -13.88
N GLY A 16 -7.65 15.38 -13.49
CA GLY A 16 -6.45 15.96 -12.85
C GLY A 16 -6.11 15.26 -11.53
N VAL A 17 -7.12 14.98 -10.70
CA VAL A 17 -6.97 14.19 -9.46
C VAL A 17 -6.52 12.77 -9.79
N GLY A 18 -7.10 12.13 -10.80
CA GLY A 18 -6.71 10.78 -11.23
C GLY A 18 -5.24 10.72 -11.68
N VAL A 19 -4.78 11.70 -12.46
CA VAL A 19 -3.38 11.80 -12.86
C VAL A 19 -2.50 12.06 -11.65
N ALA A 20 -2.86 13.00 -10.78
CA ALA A 20 -2.11 13.30 -9.56
C ALA A 20 -1.99 12.08 -8.63
N ALA A 21 -3.04 11.25 -8.53
CA ALA A 21 -3.05 10.00 -7.78
C ALA A 21 -2.25 8.88 -8.47
N SER A 22 -2.14 8.90 -9.80
CA SER A 22 -1.36 7.93 -10.56
C SER A 22 0.17 8.09 -10.36
N LEU A 23 0.65 9.30 -10.10
CA LEU A 23 2.07 9.58 -9.83
C LEU A 23 2.61 8.84 -8.60
N PRO A 24 1.99 8.95 -7.40
CA PRO A 24 2.39 8.17 -6.25
C PRO A 24 2.06 6.70 -6.45
N ALA A 25 1.00 6.29 -7.15
CA ALA A 25 0.77 4.87 -7.46
C ALA A 25 1.90 4.26 -8.33
N ALA A 26 2.45 5.03 -9.27
CA ALA A 26 3.60 4.64 -10.08
C ALA A 26 4.93 4.67 -9.29
N ARG A 27 5.05 5.48 -8.24
CA ARG A 27 6.21 5.51 -7.32
C ARG A 27 6.09 4.53 -6.14
N LEU A 28 4.86 4.16 -5.76
CA LEU A 28 4.52 3.00 -4.92
C LEU A 28 4.83 1.67 -5.63
N ARG A 29 5.35 1.73 -6.87
CA ARG A 29 6.17 0.66 -7.48
C ARG A 29 7.56 0.54 -6.84
N LEU A 30 7.86 1.22 -5.74
CA LEU A 30 8.69 0.58 -4.73
C LEU A 30 8.09 -0.82 -4.55
N PRO A 31 8.85 -1.90 -4.83
CA PRO A 31 8.29 -3.24 -4.89
C PRO A 31 7.43 -3.40 -3.64
N ALA A 32 6.15 -3.76 -3.75
CA ALA A 32 5.31 -3.94 -2.56
C ALA A 32 6.04 -4.81 -1.51
N LEU A 33 6.90 -5.71 -1.99
CA LEU A 33 7.97 -6.40 -1.28
C LEU A 33 8.86 -5.53 -0.39
N VAL A 34 9.46 -4.43 -0.87
CA VAL A 34 10.30 -3.52 -0.07
C VAL A 34 9.49 -2.82 1.02
N LEU A 35 8.24 -2.43 0.74
CA LEU A 35 7.35 -1.89 1.77
C LEU A 35 7.02 -2.93 2.83
N PHE A 36 6.64 -4.13 2.41
CA PHE A 36 6.32 -5.24 3.31
C PHE A 36 7.54 -5.70 4.11
N LEU A 37 8.72 -5.69 3.49
CA LEU A 37 10.01 -5.97 4.12
C LEU A 37 10.36 -4.90 5.15
N GLY A 38 10.22 -3.63 4.80
CA GLY A 38 10.48 -2.51 5.72
C GLY A 38 9.55 -2.54 6.93
N LEU A 39 8.25 -2.81 6.72
CA LEU A 39 7.28 -3.02 7.79
C LEU A 39 7.62 -4.24 8.65
N GLY A 40 7.98 -5.36 8.03
CA GLY A 40 8.37 -6.59 8.72
C GLY A 40 9.64 -6.41 9.55
N MET A 41 10.64 -5.69 9.04
CA MET A 41 11.86 -5.32 9.77
C MET A 41 11.56 -4.37 10.92
N LEU A 42 10.69 -3.37 10.72
CA LEU A 42 10.32 -2.40 11.75
C LEU A 42 9.56 -3.04 12.92
N ILE A 43 8.64 -3.97 12.64
CA ILE A 43 7.83 -4.64 13.68
C ILE A 43 8.59 -5.83 14.28
N GLY A 44 9.45 -6.45 13.49
CA GLY A 44 10.23 -7.63 13.85
C GLY A 44 11.39 -7.37 14.80
N SER A 45 12.25 -8.39 14.94
CA SER A 45 13.42 -8.38 15.81
C SER A 45 14.41 -7.24 15.52
N ASP A 46 14.48 -6.79 14.27
CA ASP A 46 15.47 -5.81 13.80
C ASP A 46 15.00 -4.35 14.01
N GLY A 47 13.76 -4.16 14.48
CA GLY A 47 13.15 -2.85 14.74
C GLY A 47 12.65 -2.72 16.17
N LEU A 48 11.34 -2.83 16.36
CA LEU A 48 10.63 -2.67 17.64
C LEU A 48 10.70 -3.93 18.52
N GLY A 49 11.11 -5.07 17.97
CA GLY A 49 11.26 -6.34 18.69
C GLY A 49 9.92 -6.95 19.13
N TRP A 50 8.80 -6.53 18.55
CA TRP A 50 7.47 -7.01 18.95
C TRP A 50 7.17 -8.42 18.49
N ILE A 51 7.80 -8.85 17.39
CA ILE A 51 7.66 -10.19 16.82
C ILE A 51 9.03 -10.88 16.85
N ALA A 52 9.14 -11.93 17.66
CA ALA A 52 10.28 -12.83 17.64
C ALA A 52 10.13 -13.85 16.50
N PHE A 53 11.04 -13.84 15.53
CA PHE A 53 11.04 -14.76 14.40
C PHE A 53 11.74 -16.10 14.69
N ASP A 54 11.91 -16.47 15.96
CA ASP A 54 12.59 -17.71 16.35
C ASP A 54 11.69 -18.96 16.20
N ASN A 55 10.37 -18.77 16.26
CA ASN A 55 9.42 -19.86 16.31
C ASN A 55 8.82 -20.17 14.93
N TYR A 56 9.51 -21.05 14.20
CA TYR A 56 9.06 -21.58 12.91
C TYR A 56 7.65 -22.16 12.92
N ARG A 57 7.22 -22.77 14.04
CA ARG A 57 5.90 -23.39 14.15
C ARG A 57 4.80 -22.34 14.19
N LEU A 58 5.01 -21.26 14.96
CA LEU A 58 4.09 -20.13 15.05
C LEU A 58 4.02 -19.37 13.72
N ALA A 59 5.18 -19.10 13.09
CA ALA A 59 5.24 -18.44 11.79
C ALA A 59 4.50 -19.23 10.71
N ARG A 60 4.64 -20.56 10.68
CA ARG A 60 3.94 -21.42 9.73
C ARG A 60 2.43 -21.46 9.98
N LEU A 61 2.00 -21.47 11.25
CA LEU A 61 0.58 -21.45 11.59
C LEU A 61 -0.08 -20.13 11.14
N ILE A 62 0.54 -19.00 11.46
CA ILE A 62 0.07 -17.67 11.04
C ILE A 62 0.02 -17.57 9.51
N GLY A 63 1.08 -18.01 8.82
CA GLY A 63 1.12 -18.00 7.35
C GLY A 63 0.05 -18.89 6.72
N THR A 64 -0.29 -20.03 7.35
CA THR A 64 -1.37 -20.91 6.87
C THR A 64 -2.74 -20.27 7.09
N ILE A 65 -2.96 -19.64 8.25
CA ILE A 65 -4.21 -18.92 8.55
C ILE A 65 -4.39 -17.72 7.63
N ALA A 66 -3.33 -16.96 7.35
CA ALA A 66 -3.39 -15.79 6.48
C ALA A 66 -3.62 -16.11 4.99
N LEU A 67 -3.38 -17.37 4.58
CA LEU A 67 -3.65 -17.84 3.22
C LEU A 67 -5.12 -18.24 3.01
N VAL A 68 -5.86 -18.50 4.10
CA VAL A 68 -7.29 -18.91 4.10
C VAL A 68 -8.17 -17.68 4.25
#